data_AF-A0A3S4F288-F1
#
_entry.id   AF-A0A3S4F288-F1
#
_cell.length_a   1.000
_cell.length_b   1.000
_cell.length_c   1.000
_cell.angle_alpha   90.00
_cell.angle_beta   90.00
_cell.angle_gamma   90.00
#
_symmetry.space_group_name_H-M   'P 1'
#
loop_
_entity.id
_entity.type
_entity.pdbx_description
1 polymer ?
#
loop_
_entity_poly.entity_id
_entity_poly.type
_entity_poly.pdbx_seq_one_letter_code
_entity_poly.pdbx_strand_id
1 'polypeptide(L)'
;MQYQLLINGVLVDGEGERQSVYNPATGEVILEIAEASPAQVDAAVLAADSAFAEWGQTTPKARAECLLKLADSIEQTPLSSPGLNRTTAVSLCTA
;
A
#
# COMPACT_ATOMS: atom_id res chain seq x y z
N MET A 1 -8.48 -3.68 -9.91
CA MET A 1 -7.82 -2.43 -9.48
C MET A 1 -8.29 -2.16 -8.07
N GLN A 2 -7.41 -2.33 -7.08
CA GLN A 2 -7.74 -2.30 -5.65
C GLN A 2 -6.99 -1.13 -5.01
N TYR A 3 -7.73 -0.16 -4.44
CA TYR A 3 -7.18 1.09 -3.87
C TYR A 3 -7.63 1.36 -2.43
N GLN A 4 -8.24 0.35 -1.80
CA GLN A 4 -8.62 0.41 -0.39
C GLN A 4 -7.38 0.43 0.51
N LEU A 5 -7.52 1.05 1.66
CA LEU A 5 -6.49 1.07 2.69
C LEU A 5 -6.41 -0.31 3.34
N LEU A 6 -5.21 -0.82 3.59
CA LEU A 6 -5.01 -2.06 4.33
C LEU A 6 -4.67 -1.73 5.78
N ILE A 7 -5.66 -1.84 6.68
CA ILE A 7 -5.52 -1.51 8.11
C ILE A 7 -5.85 -2.76 8.92
N ASN A 8 -4.93 -3.17 9.81
CA ASN A 8 -5.09 -4.36 10.66
C ASN A 8 -5.43 -5.65 9.89
N GLY A 9 -4.84 -5.83 8.70
CA GLY A 9 -5.09 -6.99 7.84
C GLY A 9 -6.42 -6.97 7.08
N VAL A 10 -7.19 -5.87 7.16
CA VAL A 10 -8.49 -5.71 6.50
C VAL A 10 -8.43 -4.57 5.49
N LEU A 11 -9.11 -4.74 4.37
CA LEU A 11 -9.28 -3.71 3.36
C LEU A 11 -10.46 -2.81 3.73
N VAL A 12 -10.21 -1.51 3.86
CA VAL A 12 -11.20 -0.50 4.26
C VAL A 12 -11.18 0.68 3.31
N ASP A 13 -12.33 1.32 3.13
CA ASP A 13 -12.43 2.55 2.34
C ASP A 13 -11.85 3.74 3.14
N GLY A 14 -11.20 4.68 2.45
CA GLY A 14 -10.73 5.92 3.06
C GLY A 14 -11.90 6.83 3.48
N GLU A 15 -11.76 7.49 4.61
CA GLU A 15 -12.75 8.42 5.18
C GLU A 15 -12.34 9.89 5.06
N GLY A 16 -11.17 10.18 4.46
CA GLY A 16 -10.65 11.51 4.23
C GLY A 16 -11.15 12.16 2.94
N GLU A 17 -10.51 13.26 2.57
CA GLU A 17 -10.78 13.94 1.30
C GLU A 17 -10.42 13.04 0.11
N ARG A 18 -11.12 13.22 -1.02
CA ARG A 18 -10.79 12.48 -2.23
C ARG A 18 -9.68 13.19 -2.99
N GLN A 19 -8.64 12.45 -3.31
CA GLN A 19 -7.52 12.92 -4.11
C GLN A 19 -7.55 12.29 -5.50
N SER A 20 -7.51 13.14 -6.52
CA SER A 20 -7.44 12.72 -7.92
C SER A 20 -6.02 12.26 -8.28
N VAL A 21 -5.92 11.11 -8.93
CA VAL A 21 -4.67 10.56 -9.48
C VAL A 21 -4.64 10.88 -10.97
N TYR A 22 -3.60 11.59 -11.40
CA TYR A 22 -3.47 12.07 -12.77
C TYR A 22 -2.50 11.21 -13.58
N ASN A 23 -2.78 11.11 -14.88
CA ASN A 23 -1.84 10.57 -15.85
C ASN A 23 -0.79 11.65 -16.17
N PRO A 24 0.51 11.44 -15.88
CA PRO A 24 1.53 12.45 -16.13
C PRO A 24 1.76 12.74 -17.61
N ALA A 25 1.35 11.84 -18.52
CA ALA A 25 1.52 12.02 -19.96
C ALA A 25 0.38 12.83 -20.62
N THR A 26 -0.84 12.74 -20.09
CA THR A 26 -2.03 13.41 -20.68
C THR A 26 -2.62 14.50 -19.79
N GLY A 27 -2.31 14.50 -18.50
CA GLY A 27 -2.93 15.36 -17.48
C GLY A 27 -4.37 14.94 -17.11
N GLU A 28 -4.87 13.84 -17.67
CA GLU A 28 -6.23 13.36 -17.40
C GLU A 28 -6.30 12.62 -16.07
N VAL A 29 -7.45 12.69 -15.40
CA VAL A 29 -7.71 11.94 -14.16
C VAL A 29 -7.88 10.46 -14.50
N ILE A 30 -7.04 9.62 -13.89
CA ILE A 30 -7.13 8.16 -13.99
C ILE A 30 -8.22 7.65 -13.05
N LEU A 31 -8.25 8.17 -11.81
CA LEU A 31 -9.18 7.78 -10.76
C LEU A 31 -9.13 8.78 -9.58
N GLU A 32 -10.07 8.65 -8.65
CA GLU A 32 -10.04 9.31 -7.34
C GLU A 32 -9.92 8.28 -6.21
N ILE A 33 -9.05 8.54 -5.24
CA ILE A 33 -8.89 7.72 -4.03
C ILE A 33 -9.30 8.56 -2.84
N ALA A 34 -10.10 7.99 -1.92
CA ALA A 34 -10.34 8.61 -0.63
C ALA A 34 -9.11 8.46 0.26
N GLU A 35 -8.61 9.55 0.83
CA GLU A 35 -7.49 9.53 1.77
C GLU A 35 -7.88 8.87 3.10
N ALA A 36 -6.88 8.52 3.90
CA ALA A 36 -7.11 8.08 5.26
C ALA A 36 -7.54 9.28 6.13
N SER A 37 -8.58 9.11 6.94
CA SER A 37 -8.90 10.08 7.99
C SER A 37 -7.83 10.03 9.11
N PRO A 38 -7.68 11.08 9.94
CA PRO A 38 -6.79 11.04 11.10
C PRO A 38 -7.06 9.84 12.02
N ALA A 39 -8.34 9.47 12.21
CA ALA A 39 -8.71 8.31 13.00
C ALA A 39 -8.27 6.98 12.37
N GLN A 40 -8.32 6.87 11.04
CA GLN A 40 -7.81 5.70 10.32
C GLN A 40 -6.28 5.60 10.39
N VAL A 41 -5.57 6.74 10.37
CA VAL A 41 -4.13 6.79 10.60
C VAL A 41 -3.80 6.30 12.01
N ASP A 42 -4.49 6.80 13.03
CA ASP A 42 -4.31 6.36 14.42
C ASP A 42 -4.60 4.86 14.58
N ALA A 43 -5.68 4.36 13.96
CA ALA A 43 -6.03 2.93 13.97
C ALA A 43 -4.94 2.06 13.31
N ALA A 44 -4.35 2.51 12.21
CA ALA A 44 -3.25 1.81 11.55
C ALA A 44 -1.99 1.74 12.43
N VAL A 45 -1.66 2.84 13.12
CA VAL A 45 -0.52 2.88 14.05
C VAL A 45 -0.77 1.96 15.25
N LEU A 46 -1.95 2.00 15.85
CA LEU A 46 -2.32 1.13 16.98
C LEU A 46 -2.29 -0.36 16.61
N ALA A 47 -2.74 -0.70 15.40
CA ALA A 47 -2.68 -2.06 14.89
C ALA A 47 -1.22 -2.53 14.70
N ALA A 48 -0.37 -1.67 14.16
CA ALA A 48 1.06 -1.96 14.00
C ALA A 48 1.77 -2.15 15.34
N ASP A 49 1.49 -1.29 16.32
CA ASP A 49 2.02 -1.38 17.68
C ASP A 49 1.59 -2.69 18.37
N SER A 50 0.30 -3.02 18.28
CA SER A 50 -0.24 -4.27 18.84
C SER A 50 0.39 -5.52 18.21
N ALA A 51 0.57 -5.52 16.88
CA ALA A 51 1.20 -6.62 16.16
C ALA A 51 2.69 -6.77 16.50
N PHE A 52 3.37 -5.69 16.88
CA PHE A 52 4.80 -5.70 17.15
C PHE A 52 5.19 -6.59 18.34
N ALA A 53 4.31 -6.72 19.34
CA ALA A 53 4.56 -7.58 20.51
C ALA A 53 4.87 -9.04 20.11
N GLU A 54 4.13 -9.58 19.14
CA GLU A 54 4.33 -10.93 18.62
C GLU A 54 5.32 -10.93 17.45
N TRP A 55 5.17 -10.00 16.51
CA TRP A 55 6.00 -9.91 15.32
C TRP A 55 7.48 -9.68 15.65
N GLY A 56 7.78 -8.85 16.66
CA GLY A 56 9.12 -8.56 17.14
C GLY A 56 9.85 -9.79 17.70
N GLN A 57 9.11 -10.79 18.19
CA GLN A 57 9.66 -12.04 18.72
C GLN A 57 9.90 -13.10 17.64
N THR A 58 9.48 -12.84 16.39
CA THR A 58 9.69 -13.78 15.28
C THR A 58 11.18 -14.01 15.01
N THR A 59 11.53 -15.23 14.59
CA THR A 59 12.91 -15.52 14.18
C THR A 59 13.21 -14.88 12.83
N PRO A 60 14.50 -14.58 12.53
CA PRO A 60 14.90 -14.13 11.21
C PRO A 60 14.44 -15.05 10.07
N LYS A 61 14.42 -16.37 10.33
CA LYS A 61 13.92 -17.38 9.36
C LYS A 61 12.44 -17.19 9.06
N ALA A 62 11.60 -17.04 10.07
CA ALA A 62 10.15 -16.84 9.88
C ALA A 62 9.87 -15.58 9.04
N ARG A 63 10.59 -14.49 9.31
CA ARG A 63 10.48 -13.26 8.50
C ARG A 63 10.95 -13.47 7.06
N ALA A 64 12.05 -14.20 6.86
CA ALA A 64 12.54 -14.52 5.51
C ALA A 64 11.51 -15.34 4.72
N GLU A 65 10.85 -16.32 5.34
CA GLU A 65 9.80 -17.11 4.71
C GLU A 65 8.59 -16.25 4.30
N CYS A 66 8.18 -15.28 5.13
CA CYS A 66 7.15 -14.31 4.76
C CYS A 66 7.54 -13.47 3.54
N LEU A 67 8.78 -12.97 3.50
CA LEU A 67 9.28 -12.16 2.39
C LEU A 67 9.42 -12.95 1.09
N LEU A 68 9.86 -14.21 1.16
CA LEU A 68 9.95 -15.09 -0.01
C LEU A 68 8.56 -15.40 -0.58
N LYS A 69 7.57 -15.69 0.28
CA LYS A 69 6.18 -15.85 -0.17
C LYS A 69 5.61 -14.60 -0.84
N LEU A 70 5.97 -13.41 -0.34
CA LEU A 70 5.61 -12.15 -0.97
C LEU A 70 6.28 -12.00 -2.35
N ALA A 71 7.57 -12.32 -2.47
CA ALA A 71 8.29 -12.28 -3.74
C ALA A 71 7.65 -13.23 -4.77
N ASP A 72 7.38 -14.47 -4.38
CA ASP A 72 6.69 -15.45 -5.23
C ASP A 72 5.33 -14.93 -5.72
N SER A 73 4.56 -14.27 -4.84
CA SER A 73 3.25 -13.71 -5.18
C SER A 73 3.35 -12.55 -6.19
N ILE A 74 4.40 -11.73 -6.07
CA ILE A 74 4.67 -10.62 -7.00
C ILE A 74 5.12 -11.17 -8.35
N GLU A 75 5.99 -12.18 -8.38
CA GLU A 75 6.49 -12.80 -9.62
C GLU A 75 5.41 -13.55 -10.40
N GLN A 76 4.51 -14.24 -9.68
CA GLN A 76 3.38 -14.96 -10.29
C GLN A 76 2.30 -14.03 -10.83
N THR A 77 2.24 -12.79 -10.34
CA THR A 77 1.32 -11.78 -10.84
C THR A 77 1.99 -11.07 -12.01
N PRO A 78 1.67 -11.38 -13.29
CA PRO A 78 2.19 -10.59 -14.39
C PRO A 78 1.82 -9.13 -14.16
N LEU A 79 2.78 -8.21 -14.26
CA LEU A 79 2.57 -6.77 -14.14
C LEU A 79 1.55 -6.32 -15.20
N SER A 80 0.28 -6.46 -14.88
CA SER A 80 -0.86 -6.18 -15.75
C SER A 80 -1.23 -4.70 -15.75
N SER A 81 -0.52 -3.85 -14.98
CA SER A 81 -0.77 -2.41 -14.95
C SER A 81 -0.11 -1.74 -16.15
N PRO A 82 -0.87 -1.36 -17.19
CA PRO A 82 -0.34 -0.56 -18.29
C PRO A 82 -0.25 0.88 -17.78
N GLY A 83 0.86 1.26 -17.16
CA GLY A 83 1.05 2.65 -16.72
C GLY A 83 2.05 2.88 -15.59
N LEU A 84 2.37 1.86 -14.78
CA LEU A 84 3.40 2.01 -13.75
C LEU A 84 4.76 1.59 -14.34
N ASN A 85 5.36 2.48 -15.12
CA ASN A 85 6.74 2.27 -15.58
C ASN A 85 7.73 2.63 -14.45
N ARG A 86 8.95 2.09 -14.54
CA ARG A 86 10.03 2.27 -13.53
C ARG A 86 10.37 3.74 -13.22
N THR A 87 9.91 4.67 -14.04
CA THR A 87 10.20 6.11 -13.93
C THR A 87 9.27 6.83 -12.96
N THR A 88 8.04 6.35 -12.74
CA THR A 88 7.05 7.05 -11.89
C THR A 88 7.35 6.93 -10.39
N ALA A 89 8.13 5.92 -9.97
CA ALA A 89 8.44 5.69 -8.55
C ALA A 89 9.36 6.76 -7.93
N VAL A 90 10.12 7.52 -8.73
CA VAL A 90 11.09 8.51 -8.22
C VAL A 90 10.43 9.87 -7.90
N SER A 91 9.34 10.23 -8.57
CA SER A 91 8.70 11.54 -8.36
C SER A 91 7.88 11.64 -7.07
N LEU A 92 7.38 10.54 -6.53
CA LEU A 92 6.49 10.54 -5.35
C LEU A 92 7.24 10.65 -4.01
N CYS A 93 8.56 10.45 -3.98
CA CYS A 93 9.37 10.58 -2.76
C CYS A 93 9.99 11.98 -2.55
N THR A 94 9.73 12.96 -3.42
CA THR A 94 10.38 14.28 -3.37
C THR A 94 9.40 15.46 -3.39
N ALA A 95 8.13 15.23 -3.00
CA ALA A 95 7.15 16.29 -2.80
C ALA A 95 6.56 16.20 -1.39
#